data_AF-D5G5W5-F1
#
_entry.id   AF-D5G5W5-F1
#
_cell.length_a   1.000
_cell.length_b   1.000
_cell.length_c   1.000
_cell.angle_alpha   90.00
_cell.angle_beta   90.00
_cell.angle_gamma   90.00
#
_symmetry.space_group_name_H-M   'P 1'
#
loop_
_entity.id
_entity.type
_entity.pdbx_description
1 polymer ?
#
loop_
_entity_poly.entity_id
_entity_poly.type
_entity_poly.pdbx_seq_one_letter_code
_entity_poly.pdbx_strand_id
1 'polypeptide(L)' 'MHSTRKFLVLPRSTYYEPDQRQGASLIRARKPFLLKNLATGVAMFGLTACIYVYTIRAVAQDEFEDVVVPDAPVRKK' A
#
# COMPACT_ATOMS: atom_id res chain seq x y z
N MET A 1 5.65 -46.87 -43.61
CA MET A 1 5.33 -45.49 -44.03
C MET A 1 4.42 -44.87 -42.97
N HIS A 2 4.94 -44.06 -42.06
CA HIS A 2 4.14 -43.37 -41.04
C HIS A 2 4.59 -41.91 -40.98
N SER A 3 3.72 -41.02 -41.45
CA SER A 3 3.93 -39.57 -41.50
C SER A 3 3.36 -38.94 -40.23
N THR A 4 4.22 -38.64 -39.26
CA THR A 4 3.84 -37.89 -38.05
C THR A 4 3.63 -36.41 -38.39
N ARG A 5 2.38 -35.96 -38.46
CA ARG A 5 2.05 -34.53 -38.50
C ARG A 5 2.39 -33.90 -37.14
N LYS A 6 3.40 -33.03 -37.09
CA LYS A 6 3.66 -32.19 -35.92
C LYS A 6 2.59 -31.10 -35.88
N PHE A 7 1.72 -31.12 -34.86
CA PHE A 7 0.83 -30.00 -34.58
C PHE A 7 1.68 -28.82 -34.11
N LEU A 8 1.61 -27.71 -34.84
CA LEU A 8 2.30 -26.46 -34.48
C LEU A 8 1.58 -25.87 -33.26
N VAL A 9 2.10 -26.11 -32.06
CA VAL A 9 1.63 -25.43 -30.85
C VAL A 9 2.08 -23.97 -30.94
N LEU A 10 1.14 -23.06 -31.19
CA LEU A 10 1.42 -21.62 -31.16
C LEU A 10 1.84 -21.22 -29.74
N PRO A 11 2.95 -20.47 -29.58
CA PRO A 11 3.37 -20.01 -28.26
C PRO A 11 2.25 -19.17 -27.63
N ARG A 12 1.91 -19.48 -26.37
CA ARG A 12 0.88 -18.72 -25.64
C ARG A 12 1.39 -17.29 -25.47
N SER A 13 0.64 -16.30 -25.93
CA SER A 13 0.95 -14.89 -25.68
C SER A 13 0.83 -14.62 -24.18
N THR A 14 1.95 -14.56 -23.47
CA THR A 14 1.97 -14.22 -22.04
C THR A 14 2.52 -12.81 -21.85
N TYR A 15 2.11 -12.16 -20.76
CA TYR A 15 2.53 -10.78 -20.44
C TYR A 15 3.93 -10.68 -19.84
N TYR A 16 4.58 -11.84 -19.68
CA TYR A 16 5.86 -12.02 -19.02
C TYR A 16 6.84 -12.70 -19.97
N GLU A 17 8.11 -12.37 -19.82
CA GLU A 17 9.18 -13.08 -20.51
C GLU A 17 9.43 -14.45 -19.82
N PRO A 18 10.15 -15.39 -20.47
CA PRO A 18 10.47 -16.69 -19.86
C PRO A 18 11.18 -16.60 -18.50
N ASP A 19 11.93 -15.51 -18.27
CA ASP A 19 12.62 -15.18 -17.01
C ASP A 19 11.72 -14.46 -15.99
N GLN A 20 10.40 -14.47 -16.19
CA GLN A 20 9.38 -13.81 -15.36
C GLN A 20 9.47 -12.29 -15.33
N ARG A 21 10.28 -11.65 -16.19
CA ARG A 21 10.29 -10.19 -16.31
C ARG A 21 9.03 -9.70 -17.01
N GLN A 22 8.65 -8.48 -16.70
CA GLN A 22 7.47 -7.86 -17.27
C GLN A 22 7.73 -7.53 -18.74
N GLY A 23 6.93 -8.10 -19.64
CA GLY A 23 7.02 -7.84 -21.08
C GLY A 23 6.61 -6.40 -21.43
N ALA A 24 7.01 -5.93 -22.61
CA ALA A 24 6.74 -4.56 -23.07
C ALA A 24 5.23 -4.23 -23.13
N SER A 25 4.38 -5.22 -23.40
CA SER A 25 2.92 -5.10 -23.39
C SER A 25 2.39 -4.73 -22.00
N LEU A 26 2.91 -5.37 -20.95
CA LEU A 26 2.49 -5.17 -19.57
C LEU A 26 3.00 -3.84 -18.98
N ILE A 27 4.20 -3.40 -19.39
CA ILE A 27 4.74 -2.09 -18.98
C ILE A 27 3.85 -0.97 -19.52
N ARG A 28 3.47 -1.02 -20.80
CA ARG A 28 2.58 -0.01 -21.42
C ARG A 28 1.20 0.00 -20.77
N ALA A 29 0.65 -1.18 -20.47
CA ALA A 29 -0.65 -1.30 -19.81
C ALA A 29 -0.69 -0.65 -18.42
N ARG A 30 0.45 -0.57 -17.71
CA ARG A 30 0.52 0.01 -16.35
C ARG A 30 0.85 1.49 -16.30
N LYS A 31 1.36 2.09 -17.38
CA LYS A 31 1.63 3.53 -17.49
C LYS A 31 0.49 4.43 -16.96
N PRO A 32 -0.80 4.21 -17.29
CA PRO A 32 -1.87 5.09 -16.82
C PRO A 32 -2.15 4.97 -15.32
N PHE A 33 -1.79 3.86 -14.67
CA PHE A 33 -2.08 3.61 -13.25
C PHE A 33 -0.95 4.01 -12.32
N LEU A 34 0.27 4.19 -12.83
CA LEU A 34 1.41 4.59 -12.01
C LEU A 34 1.15 5.94 -11.30
N LEU A 35 0.71 6.94 -12.06
CA LEU A 35 0.41 8.27 -11.52
C LEU A 35 -0.82 8.26 -10.60
N LYS A 36 -1.88 7.53 -11.01
CA LYS A 36 -3.12 7.43 -10.23
C LYS A 36 -2.87 6.76 -8.88
N ASN A 37 -2.15 5.65 -8.86
CA ASN A 37 -1.83 4.93 -7.63
C ASN A 37 -0.89 5.72 -6.74
N LEU A 38 0.09 6.43 -7.30
CA LEU A 38 0.95 7.32 -6.54
C LEU A 38 0.15 8.46 -5.89
N ALA A 39 -0.74 9.10 -6.64
CA ALA A 39 -1.60 10.16 -6.12
C ALA A 39 -2.48 9.65 -4.97
N THR A 40 -3.10 8.47 -5.12
CA THR A 40 -3.87 7.83 -4.03
C THR A 40 -2.99 7.52 -2.82
N GLY A 41 -1.79 6.98 -3.03
CA GLY A 41 -0.85 6.68 -1.95
C GLY A 41 -0.42 7.94 -1.18
N VAL A 42 -0.10 9.02 -1.90
CA VAL A 42 0.23 10.33 -1.31
C VAL A 42 -0.95 10.92 -0.55
N ALA A 43 -2.18 10.82 -1.10
CA ALA A 43 -3.37 11.30 -0.42
C ALA A 43 -3.62 10.56 0.89
N MET A 44 -3.53 9.23 0.89
CA MET A 44 -3.67 8.41 2.09
C MET A 44 -2.59 8.75 3.12
N PHE A 45 -1.33 8.77 2.70
CA PHE A 45 -0.20 9.09 3.59
C PHE A 45 -0.33 10.50 4.19
N GLY A 46 -0.63 11.49 3.35
CA GLY A 46 -0.81 12.88 3.76
C GLY A 46 -1.95 13.04 4.75
N LEU A 47 -3.09 12.40 4.50
CA LEU A 47 -4.22 12.44 5.43
C LEU A 47 -3.84 11.87 6.81
N THR A 48 -3.22 10.68 6.84
CA THR A 48 -2.80 10.04 8.10
C THR A 48 -1.76 10.90 8.83
N ALA A 49 -0.76 11.42 8.12
CA ALA A 49 0.26 12.30 8.71
C ALA A 49 -0.37 13.59 9.27
N CYS A 50 -1.30 14.20 8.54
CA CYS A 50 -2.02 15.39 8.99
C CYS A 50 -2.80 15.12 10.28
N ILE A 51 -3.56 14.01 10.35
CA ILE A 51 -4.29 13.62 11.55
C ILE A 51 -3.32 13.45 12.73
N TYR A 52 -2.24 12.70 12.55
CA TYR A 52 -1.25 12.44 13.60
C TYR A 52 -0.59 13.73 14.13
N VAL A 53 -0.15 14.61 13.22
CA VAL A 53 0.46 15.88 13.62
C VAL A 53 -0.56 16.78 14.31
N TYR A 54 -1.80 16.84 13.80
CA TYR A 54 -2.86 17.63 14.40
C TYR A 54 -3.19 17.13 15.81
N THR A 55 -3.34 15.83 16.02
CA THR A 55 -3.71 15.27 17.33
C THR A 55 -2.62 15.53 18.37
N ILE A 56 -1.34 15.38 18.03
CA ILE A 56 -0.26 15.74 18.97
C ILE A 56 -0.31 17.23 19.31
N ARG A 57 -0.48 18.10 18.31
CA ARG A 57 -0.53 19.55 18.57
C ARG A 57 -1.77 19.97 19.35
N ALA A 58 -2.90 19.32 19.14
CA ALA A 58 -4.14 19.61 19.84
C ALA A 58 -4.09 19.12 21.30
N VAL A 59 -3.61 17.90 21.54
CA VAL A 59 -3.52 17.32 22.89
C VAL A 59 -2.38 17.95 23.71
N ALA A 60 -1.26 18.33 23.08
CA ALA A 60 -0.14 18.95 23.79
C ALA A 60 -0.45 20.36 24.36
N GLN A 61 -1.65 20.89 24.15
CA GLN A 61 -2.10 22.14 24.77
C GLN A 61 -2.89 21.92 26.07
N ASP A 62 -3.16 20.66 26.44
CA ASP A 62 -3.90 20.33 27.64
C ASP A 62 -2.92 20.15 28.82
N GLU A 63 -3.03 20.98 29.85
CA GLU A 63 -2.12 20.97 31.01
C GLU A 63 -2.63 20.10 32.17
N PHE A 64 -3.80 19.46 32.05
CA PHE A 64 -4.38 18.53 33.04
C PHE A 64 -4.41 19.08 34.48
N GLU A 65 -4.53 20.40 34.65
CA GLU A 65 -4.47 21.06 35.97
C GLU A 65 -5.62 20.64 36.91
N ASP A 66 -6.73 20.15 36.35
CA ASP A 66 -7.90 19.67 37.06
C ASP A 66 -7.78 18.20 37.51
N VAL A 67 -6.74 17.48 37.07
CA VAL A 67 -6.50 16.08 37.42
C VAL A 67 -5.70 16.00 38.72
N VAL A 68 -6.40 15.72 39.83
CA VAL A 68 -5.75 15.42 41.11
C VAL A 68 -5.14 14.01 41.07
N VAL A 69 -3.82 13.92 41.04
CA VAL A 69 -3.10 12.63 41.10
C VAL A 69 -3.03 12.15 42.55
N PRO A 70 -3.60 10.97 42.89
CA PRO A 70 -3.49 10.43 44.24
C PRO A 70 -2.09 9.87 44.53
N ASP A 71 -1.56 10.13 45.73
CA ASP A 71 -0.21 9.72 46.16
C ASP A 71 0.01 8.19 46.19
N ALA A 72 -1.07 7.40 46.27
CA ALA A 72 -0.99 5.94 46.30
C ALA A 72 -2.13 5.29 45.49
N PRO A 73 -1.86 4.14 44.83
CA PRO A 73 -2.87 3.43 44.05
C PRO A 73 -4.02 2.96 44.96
N VAL A 74 -5.25 3.25 44.53
CA VAL A 74 -6.47 2.86 45.26
C VAL A 74 -6.56 1.34 45.32
N ARG A 75 -6.46 0.78 46.53
CA ARG A 75 -6.69 -0.66 46.75
C ARG A 75 -8.19 -0.94 46.63
N LYS A 76 -8.63 -1.52 45.50
CA LYS A 76 -10.00 -2.02 45.36
C LYS A 76 -10.23 -3.14 46.39
N LYS A 77 -11.36 -3.05 47.11
CA LYS A 77 -11.82 -4.07 48.05
C LYS A 77 -12.33 -5.31 47.32
#